data_AF-A0A0G1I2L7-F1
#
_entry.id   AF-A0A0G1I2L7-F1
#
_cell.length_a   1.000
_cell.length_b   1.000
_cell.length_c   1.000
_cell.angle_alpha   90.00
_cell.angle_beta   90.00
_cell.angle_gamma   90.00
#
_symmetry.space_group_name_H-M   'P 1'
#
loop_
_entity.id
_entity.type
_entity.pdbx_description
1 polymer ?
#
loop_
_entity_poly.entity_id
_entity_poly.type
_entity_poly.pdbx_seq_one_letter_code
_entity_poly.pdbx_strand_id
1 'polypeptide(L)' 'MNTVKWIAMILMVIGALNWGLIGFFGGFDLVATIFQEGSLLTTIVYDLVGLSAVYALFWILPKMK' A
#
# COMPACT_ATOMS: atom_id res chain seq x y z
N MET A 1 -4.25 11.01 -18.48
CA MET A 1 -4.25 10.27 -17.20
C MET A 1 -2.81 10.02 -16.80
N ASN A 2 -2.41 10.30 -15.56
CA ASN A 2 -1.02 10.09 -15.14
C ASN A 2 -0.89 8.66 -14.60
N THR A 3 -0.17 7.79 -15.33
CA THR A 3 -0.01 6.37 -15.01
C THR A 3 0.52 6.15 -13.60
N VAL A 4 1.44 6.99 -13.14
CA VAL A 4 2.04 6.88 -11.80
C VAL A 4 1.00 7.07 -10.69
N LYS A 5 0.04 7.99 -10.90
CA LYS A 5 -1.05 8.20 -9.93
C LYS A 5 -1.96 6.98 -9.84
N TRP A 6 -2.26 6.34 -10.97
CA TRP A 6 -3.07 5.12 -10.99
C TRP A 6 -2.37 3.96 -10.28
N ILE A 7 -1.08 3.76 -10.54
CA ILE A 7 -0.28 2.74 -9.85
C ILE A 7 -0.31 2.99 -8.34
N ALA A 8 -0.07 4.23 -7.91
CA ALA A 8 -0.07 4.59 -6.49
C ALA A 8 -1.44 4.37 -5.83
N MET A 9 -2.55 4.71 -6.50
CA MET A 9 -3.89 4.44 -5.99
C MET A 9 -4.14 2.94 -5.82
N ILE A 10 -3.75 2.12 -6.81
CA ILE A 10 -3.91 0.65 -6.73
C ILE A 10 -3.12 0.10 -5.55
N LEU A 11 -1.85 0.51 -5.40
CA LEU A 11 -1.01 0.08 -4.28
C LEU A 11 -1.58 0.51 -2.92
N MET A 12 -2.12 1.73 -2.81
CA MET A 12 -2.80 2.17 -1.58
C MET A 12 -4.04 1.34 -1.26
N VAL A 13 -4.84 0.96 -2.27
CA VAL A 13 -5.99 0.06 -2.08
C VAL A 13 -5.54 -1.31 -1.59
N ILE A 14 -4.48 -1.88 -2.19
CA ILE A 14 -3.88 -3.14 -1.74
C ILE A 14 -3.46 -3.03 -0.27
N GLY A 15 -2.75 -1.95 0.09
CA GLY A 15 -2.33 -1.69 1.46
C GLY A 15 -3.49 -1.59 2.44
N ALA A 16 -4.51 -0.79 2.12
CA ALA A 16 -5.69 -0.60 2.95
C ALA A 16 -6.47 -1.91 3.16
N LEU A 17 -6.60 -2.72 2.11
CA LEU A 17 -7.21 -4.05 2.22
C LEU A 17 -6.37 -4.98 3.09
N ASN A 18 -5.04 -5.03 2.91
CA ASN A 18 -4.18 -5.88 3.74
C ASN A 18 -4.27 -5.52 5.23
N TRP A 19 -4.15 -4.23 5.57
CA TRP A 19 -4.28 -3.76 6.95
C TRP A 19 -5.68 -3.96 7.51
N GLY A 20 -6.72 -3.78 6.69
CA GLY A 20 -8.10 -4.10 7.07
C GLY A 20 -8.26 -5.58 7.41
N LEU A 21 -7.69 -6.48 6.60
CA LEU A 21 -7.72 -7.91 6.86
C LEU A 21 -6.98 -8.28 8.16
N ILE A 22 -5.79 -7.70 8.38
CA ILE A 22 -5.04 -7.87 9.64
C ILE A 22 -5.90 -7.42 10.84
N GLY A 23 -6.53 -6.25 10.76
CA GLY A 23 -7.34 -5.70 11.85
C GLY A 23 -8.64 -6.47 12.12
N PHE A 24 -9.38 -6.84 11.08
CA PHE A 24 -10.70 -7.49 11.22
C PHE A 24 -10.61 -9.00 11.49
N PHE A 25 -9.59 -9.68 10.97
CA PHE A 25 -9.46 -11.14 11.05
C PHE A 25 -8.35 -11.61 11.99
N GLY A 26 -7.96 -10.77 12.96
CA GLY A 26 -7.05 -11.16 14.04
C GLY A 26 -5.62 -11.45 13.60
N GLY A 27 -5.11 -10.73 12.59
CA GLY A 27 -3.74 -10.86 12.11
C GLY A 27 -3.57 -11.53 10.75
N PHE A 28 -4.65 -11.76 10.00
CA PHE A 28 -4.53 -12.32 8.64
C PHE A 28 -3.86 -11.33 7.69
N ASP A 29 -2.59 -11.59 7.39
CA ASP A 29 -1.79 -10.83 6.42
C ASP A 29 -1.86 -11.49 5.03
N LEU A 30 -2.67 -10.91 4.14
CA LEU A 30 -2.88 -11.43 2.79
C LEU A 30 -1.60 -11.34 1.94
N VAL A 31 -0.86 -10.24 2.05
CA VAL A 31 0.37 -10.04 1.27
C VAL A 31 1.42 -11.08 1.69
N ALA A 32 1.64 -11.25 3.00
CA ALA A 32 2.54 -12.30 3.50
C ALA A 32 2.03 -13.71 3.18
N THR A 33 0.72 -13.93 3.13
CA THR A 33 0.14 -15.23 2.74
C THR A 33 0.45 -15.60 1.28
N ILE A 34 0.41 -14.62 0.36
CA ILE A 34 0.68 -14.83 -1.07
C ILE A 34 2.18 -14.91 -1.36
N PHE A 35 2.97 -14.01 -0.77
CA PHE A 35 4.39 -13.84 -1.09
C PHE A 35 5.33 -14.49 -0.09
N GLN A 36 4.81 -15.22 0.90
CA GLN A 36 5.51 -15.77 2.05
C GLN A 36 5.96 -14.71 3.07
N GLU A 37 5.69 -14.99 4.34
CA GLU A 37 6.15 -14.16 5.45
C GLU A 37 7.68 -14.05 5.48
N GLY A 38 8.18 -12.83 5.68
CA GLY A 38 9.62 -12.54 5.72
C GLY A 38 10.35 -12.59 4.37
N SER A 39 9.65 -12.82 3.27
CA SER A 39 10.27 -12.83 1.94
C SER A 39 10.62 -11.41 1.46
N LEU A 40 11.64 -11.34 0.58
CA LEU A 40 12.02 -10.08 -0.07
C LEU A 40 10.85 -9.45 -0.85
N LEU A 41 9.99 -10.28 -1.46
CA LEU A 41 8.84 -9.81 -2.22
C LEU A 41 7.79 -9.16 -1.32
N THR A 42 7.51 -9.75 -0.17
CA THR A 42 6.60 -9.17 0.84
C THR A 42 7.09 -7.79 1.28
N THR A 43 8.38 -7.65 1.59
CA THR A 43 9.00 -6.36 1.93
C THR A 43 8.85 -5.34 0.81
N ILE A 44 9.17 -5.72 -0.44
CA ILE A 44 9.04 -4.82 -1.60
C ILE A 44 7.60 -4.34 -1.76
N VAL A 45 6.61 -5.21 -1.58
CA VAL A 45 5.20 -4.81 -1.67
C VAL A 45 4.85 -3.78 -0.59
N TYR A 46 5.25 -4.01 0.66
CA TYR A 46 5.01 -3.05 1.75
C TYR A 46 5.69 -1.71 1.53
N ASP A 47 6.93 -1.72 1.05
CA ASP A 47 7.66 -0.49 0.72
C ASP A 47 6.96 0.28 -0.40
N LEU A 48 6.50 -0.40 -1.45
CA LEU A 48 5.77 0.21 -2.56
C LEU A 48 4.42 0.79 -2.12
N VAL A 49 3.70 0.11 -1.22
CA VAL A 49 2.47 0.60 -0.60
C VAL A 49 2.75 1.89 0.20
N GLY A 50 3.78 1.88 1.04
CA GLY A 50 4.18 3.03 1.85
C GLY A 50 4.60 4.23 1.00
N LEU A 51 5.46 4.00 0.00
CA LEU A 51 5.88 5.02 -0.96
C LEU A 51 4.71 5.59 -1.76
N SER A 52 3.72 4.76 -2.10
CA SER A 52 2.53 5.22 -2.80
C SER A 52 1.68 6.15 -1.94
N ALA A 53 1.53 5.85 -0.65
CA ALA A 53 0.85 6.73 0.30
C ALA A 53 1.59 8.07 0.47
N VAL A 54 2.92 8.04 0.56
CA VAL A 54 3.75 9.27 0.60
C VAL A 54 3.60 10.08 -0.68
N TYR A 55 3.66 9.44 -1.85
CA TYR A 55 3.43 10.10 -3.14
C TYR A 55 2.03 10.74 -3.18
N ALA A 56 1.02 10.06 -2.62
CA ALA A 56 -0.36 10.57 -2.51
C ALA A 56 -0.49 11.83 -1.66
N LEU A 57 0.24 11.91 -0.54
CA LEU A 57 0.24 13.11 0.30
C LEU A 57 0.66 14.36 -0.49
N PHE A 58 1.68 14.26 -1.36
CA PHE A 58 2.14 15.40 -2.16
C PHE A 58 1.10 15.96 -3.14
N TRP A 59 0.08 15.18 -3.52
CA TRP A 59 -0.99 15.68 -4.39
C TRP A 59 -2.33 15.89 -3.69
N ILE A 60 -2.60 15.19 -2.58
CA ILE A 60 -3.86 15.35 -1.81
C ILE A 60 -3.78 16.58 -0.91
N LEU A 61 -2.61 16.87 -0.33
CA LEU A 61 -2.47 18.02 0.54
C LEU A 61 -2.76 19.30 -0.25
N PRO A 62 -3.64 20.19 0.24
CA PRO A 62 -3.88 21.46 -0.40
C PRO A 62 -2.55 22.18 -0.51
N LYS A 63 -2.19 22.61 -1.72
CA LYS A 63 -1.01 23.46 -1.91
C LYS A 63 -1.24 24.72 -1.09
N MET A 64 -0.57 24.83 0.04
CA MET A 64 -0.46 26.08 0.78
C MET A 64 0.22 27.06 -0.18
N LYS A 65 -0.55 28.02 -0.69
CA LYS A 65 -0.04 29.11 -1.52
C LYS A 65 0.74 30.09 -0.66
#